data_AF-A0AAQ3LZZ1-F1
#
_entry.id   AF-A0AAQ3LZZ1-F1
#
_cell.length_a   1.000
_cell.length_b   1.000
_cell.length_c   1.000
_cell.angle_alpha   90.00
_cell.angle_beta   90.00
_cell.angle_gamma   90.00
#
_symmetry.space_group_name_H-M   'P 1'
#
loop_
_entity.id
_entity.type
_entity.pdbx_description
1 polymer ?
#
loop_
_entity_poly.entity_id
_entity_poly.type
_entity_poly.pdbx_seq_one_letter_code
_entity_poly.pdbx_strand_id
1 'polypeptide(L)'
;MFKMRFPFSWRPVLAAGCLVCSIVFYIVATQHPAKPAACMEQLFPNVMGRTAIKYEWKDSWDFFVQSDIYMGPPTISREQAWDALSPYGAIELDVLPTSKRSRHESGLLRANDGRILAIPGFSIQMNCLKILRRSLFDQDDTSLYARPSLRTVDQCIEKLRQDLVCAFEPTPFLEVHANNSKEQNFVTDMDAPAGFLQLDL
;
A
#
# COMPACT_ATOMS: atom_id res chain seq x y z
N MET A 1 -36.09 -64.39 38.09
CA MET A 1 -35.79 -63.02 37.64
C MET A 1 -34.32 -62.97 37.22
N PHE A 2 -34.01 -63.22 35.94
CA PHE A 2 -32.62 -63.32 35.44
C PHE A 2 -32.09 -61.93 35.10
N LYS A 3 -31.06 -61.49 35.81
CA LYS A 3 -30.37 -60.21 35.58
C LYS A 3 -29.16 -60.48 34.68
N MET A 4 -29.35 -60.41 33.36
CA MET A 4 -28.23 -60.49 32.41
C MET A 4 -27.33 -59.27 32.59
N ARG A 5 -26.12 -59.49 33.12
CA ARG A 5 -25.04 -58.50 33.12
C ARG A 5 -24.29 -58.64 31.80
N PHE A 6 -24.47 -57.69 30.88
CA PHE A 6 -23.59 -57.56 29.72
C PHE A 6 -22.23 -57.01 30.18
N PRO A 7 -21.10 -57.73 29.98
CA PRO A 7 -19.79 -57.32 30.49
C PRO A 7 -19.05 -56.35 29.56
N PHE A 8 -19.65 -55.92 28.46
CA PHE A 8 -18.96 -55.11 27.45
C PHE A 8 -19.25 -53.63 27.67
N SER A 9 -18.29 -52.91 28.24
CA SER A 9 -18.34 -51.46 28.39
C SER A 9 -17.94 -50.81 27.06
N TRP A 10 -18.86 -50.12 26.39
CA TRP A 10 -18.63 -49.44 25.09
C TRP A 10 -17.88 -48.11 25.22
N ARG A 11 -17.69 -47.62 26.44
CA ARG A 11 -17.04 -46.33 26.75
C ARG A 11 -15.63 -46.15 26.14
N PRO A 12 -14.69 -47.10 26.25
CA PRO A 12 -13.35 -46.93 25.67
C PRO A 12 -13.34 -46.91 24.14
N VAL A 13 -14.26 -47.64 23.50
CA VAL A 13 -14.36 -47.69 22.03
C VAL A 13 -14.81 -46.34 21.48
N LEU A 14 -15.78 -45.70 22.12
CA LEU A 14 -16.24 -44.36 21.75
C LEU A 14 -15.16 -43.29 21.98
N ALA A 15 -14.44 -43.35 23.11
CA ALA A 15 -13.37 -42.39 23.41
C ALA A 15 -12.21 -42.49 22.40
N ALA A 16 -11.80 -43.70 22.03
CA ALA A 16 -10.77 -43.91 21.02
C ALA A 16 -11.22 -43.40 19.64
N GLY A 17 -12.48 -43.66 19.25
CA GLY A 17 -13.05 -43.14 18.00
C GLY A 17 -13.02 -41.61 17.92
N CYS A 18 -13.44 -40.91 18.98
CA CYS A 18 -13.41 -39.44 19.02
C CYS A 18 -11.99 -38.86 18.91
N LEU A 19 -11.00 -39.51 19.53
CA LEU A 19 -9.60 -39.07 19.48
C LEU A 19 -9.01 -39.26 18.08
N VAL A 20 -9.27 -40.38 17.43
CA VAL A 20 -8.85 -40.60 16.04
C VAL A 20 -9.49 -39.57 15.11
N CYS A 21 -10.80 -39.30 15.25
CA CYS A 21 -11.47 -38.28 14.46
C CYS A 21 -10.85 -36.88 14.67
N SER A 22 -10.56 -36.48 15.92
CA SER A 22 -9.97 -35.15 16.18
C SER A 22 -8.56 -35.00 15.61
N ILE A 23 -7.73 -36.05 15.66
CA ILE A 23 -6.41 -36.07 15.04
C ILE A 23 -6.53 -35.95 13.52
N VAL A 24 -7.44 -36.70 12.89
CA VAL A 24 -7.65 -36.63 11.44
C VAL A 24 -8.12 -35.22 11.05
N PHE A 25 -9.07 -34.63 11.77
CA PHE A 25 -9.51 -33.26 11.52
C PHE A 25 -8.36 -32.24 11.67
N TYR A 26 -7.51 -32.40 12.69
CA TYR A 26 -6.35 -31.53 12.88
C TYR A 26 -5.33 -31.64 11.75
N ILE A 27 -5.04 -32.86 11.29
CA ILE A 27 -4.12 -33.09 10.15
C ILE A 27 -4.70 -32.52 8.86
N VAL A 28 -5.99 -32.73 8.58
CA VAL A 28 -6.65 -32.18 7.39
C VAL A 28 -6.67 -30.65 7.42
N ALA A 29 -6.94 -30.04 8.58
CA ALA A 29 -6.94 -28.59 8.74
C ALA A 29 -5.54 -27.97 8.57
N THR A 30 -4.48 -28.69 8.94
CA THR A 30 -3.09 -28.21 8.82
C THR A 30 -2.49 -28.48 7.44
N GLN A 31 -2.95 -29.51 6.72
CA GLN A 31 -2.47 -29.85 5.37
C GLN A 31 -3.14 -29.07 4.24
N HIS A 32 -4.25 -28.39 4.51
CA HIS A 32 -4.89 -27.47 3.56
C HIS A 32 -4.72 -26.02 4.04
N PRO A 33 -3.51 -25.42 3.97
CA PRO A 33 -3.45 -23.97 3.95
C PRO A 33 -4.32 -23.54 2.76
N ALA A 34 -5.37 -22.77 3.01
CA ALA A 34 -6.20 -22.22 1.96
C ALA A 34 -5.24 -21.61 0.92
N LYS A 35 -5.28 -22.11 -0.32
CA LYS A 35 -4.33 -21.67 -1.36
C LYS A 35 -4.44 -20.14 -1.42
N PRO A 36 -3.39 -19.39 -1.00
CA PRO A 36 -3.52 -17.95 -0.80
C PRO A 36 -3.92 -17.23 -2.10
N ALA A 37 -3.53 -17.80 -3.24
CA ALA A 37 -3.93 -17.38 -4.57
C ALA A 37 -5.46 -17.33 -4.76
N ALA A 38 -6.21 -18.32 -4.26
CA ALA A 38 -7.66 -18.35 -4.42
C ALA A 38 -8.35 -17.26 -3.57
N CYS A 39 -7.80 -16.92 -2.41
CA CYS A 39 -8.27 -15.80 -1.59
C CYS A 39 -7.97 -14.45 -2.26
N MET A 40 -6.75 -14.28 -2.79
CA MET A 40 -6.36 -13.07 -3.52
C MET A 40 -7.16 -12.87 -4.82
N GLU A 41 -7.53 -13.96 -5.50
CA GLU A 41 -8.40 -13.91 -6.68
C GLU A 41 -9.79 -13.35 -6.35
N GLN A 42 -10.32 -13.65 -5.17
CA GLN A 42 -11.61 -13.12 -4.70
C GLN A 42 -11.50 -11.66 -4.25
N LEU A 43 -10.36 -11.25 -3.71
CA LEU A 43 -10.15 -9.89 -3.20
C LEU A 43 -9.98 -8.84 -4.30
N PHE A 44 -9.37 -9.20 -5.43
CA PHE A 44 -9.05 -8.23 -6.48
C PHE A 44 -9.59 -8.62 -7.86
N PRO A 45 -10.91 -8.83 -8.04
CA PRO A 45 -11.53 -9.38 -9.25
C PRO A 45 -11.13 -8.68 -10.56
N ASN A 46 -10.78 -7.39 -10.50
CA ASN A 46 -10.70 -6.51 -11.68
C ASN A 46 -9.31 -5.95 -12.00
N VAL A 47 -8.21 -6.49 -11.44
CA VAL A 47 -6.87 -5.99 -11.82
C VAL A 47 -6.55 -6.45 -13.25
N MET A 48 -6.47 -5.51 -14.19
CA MET A 48 -5.92 -5.81 -15.51
C MET A 48 -4.47 -6.28 -15.36
N GLY A 49 -4.11 -7.43 -15.93
CA GLY A 49 -2.76 -7.98 -15.85
C GLY A 49 -2.53 -9.06 -14.79
N ARG A 50 -3.59 -9.69 -14.26
CA ARG A 50 -3.52 -10.86 -13.36
C ARG A 50 -2.52 -11.96 -13.77
N THR A 51 -2.38 -12.21 -15.08
CA THR A 51 -1.45 -13.22 -15.60
C THR A 51 0.02 -12.77 -15.61
N ALA A 52 0.28 -11.47 -15.48
CA ALA A 52 1.62 -10.88 -15.46
C ALA A 52 2.16 -10.67 -14.04
N ILE A 53 1.29 -10.65 -13.02
CA ILE A 53 1.67 -10.38 -11.63
C ILE A 53 1.97 -11.69 -10.92
N LYS A 54 3.23 -11.88 -10.50
CA LYS A 54 3.63 -12.98 -9.61
C LYS A 54 3.55 -12.47 -8.17
N TYR A 55 2.74 -13.12 -7.35
CA TYR A 55 2.65 -12.80 -5.92
C TYR A 55 3.79 -13.48 -5.17
N GLU A 56 4.53 -12.69 -4.38
CA GLU A 56 5.53 -13.18 -3.44
C GLU A 56 5.13 -12.68 -2.04
N TRP A 57 5.05 -13.59 -1.08
CA TRP A 57 4.86 -13.21 0.32
C TRP A 57 6.18 -12.73 0.87
N LYS A 58 6.22 -11.49 1.33
CA LYS A 58 7.34 -10.95 2.10
C LYS A 58 6.81 -10.40 3.39
N ASP A 59 7.49 -10.71 4.48
CA ASP A 59 7.20 -10.09 5.76
C ASP A 59 7.51 -8.59 5.62
N SER A 60 6.48 -7.76 5.81
CA SER A 60 6.58 -6.30 5.64
C SER A 60 7.67 -5.69 6.50
N TRP A 61 7.93 -6.29 7.67
CA TRP A 61 9.00 -5.90 8.58
C TRP A 61 10.39 -5.97 7.94
N ASP A 62 10.71 -6.99 7.15
CA ASP A 62 12.05 -7.12 6.56
C ASP A 62 12.27 -6.13 5.40
N PHE A 63 11.20 -5.72 4.71
CA PHE A 63 11.32 -4.85 3.53
C PHE A 63 11.55 -3.38 3.89
N PHE A 64 10.99 -2.91 5.03
CA PHE A 64 11.14 -1.52 5.46
C PHE A 64 12.31 -1.29 6.42
N VAL A 65 12.90 -2.36 6.99
CA VAL A 65 14.01 -2.26 7.95
C VAL A 65 15.38 -2.23 7.29
N GLN A 66 15.51 -2.67 6.03
CA GLN A 66 16.78 -2.55 5.32
C GLN A 66 17.14 -1.09 5.08
N SER A 67 18.30 -0.68 5.56
CA SER A 67 18.84 0.66 5.32
C SER A 67 19.14 0.83 3.83
N ASP A 68 18.20 1.42 3.11
CA ASP A 68 18.41 1.76 1.70
C ASP A 68 19.29 3.02 1.58
N ILE A 69 19.95 3.20 0.44
CA ILE A 69 20.76 4.38 0.12
C ILE A 69 19.97 5.68 0.30
N TYR A 70 18.64 5.63 0.20
CA TYR A 70 17.74 6.79 0.34
C TYR A 70 17.41 7.19 1.78
N MET A 71 17.71 6.34 2.77
CA MET A 71 17.36 6.56 4.19
C MET A 71 18.51 7.19 4.99
N GLY A 72 18.16 8.02 5.97
CA GLY A 72 19.11 8.63 6.91
C GLY A 72 19.55 10.07 6.55
N PRO A 73 20.55 10.60 7.28
CA PRO A 73 21.02 11.98 7.12
C PRO A 73 21.50 12.28 5.70
N PRO A 74 21.45 13.54 5.24
CA PRO A 74 21.96 13.89 3.91
C PRO A 74 23.46 13.60 3.78
N THR A 75 23.84 12.73 2.85
CA THR A 75 25.24 12.52 2.43
C THR A 75 25.34 12.73 0.93
N ILE A 76 26.53 13.03 0.42
CA ILE A 76 26.73 13.30 -1.02
C ILE A 76 26.21 12.13 -1.88
N SER A 77 26.59 10.90 -1.54
CA SER A 77 26.14 9.69 -2.27
C SER A 77 24.62 9.51 -2.23
N ARG A 78 24.00 9.82 -1.09
CA ARG A 78 22.55 9.72 -0.91
C ARG A 78 21.80 10.79 -1.69
N GLU A 79 22.26 12.04 -1.68
CA GLU A 79 21.64 13.09 -2.48
C GLU A 79 21.74 12.79 -3.98
N GLN A 80 22.88 12.28 -4.44
CA GLN A 80 23.05 11.83 -5.82
C GLN A 80 22.09 10.70 -6.17
N ALA A 81 21.89 9.74 -5.26
CA ALA A 81 20.90 8.68 -5.46
C ALA A 81 19.48 9.26 -5.56
N TRP A 82 19.10 10.19 -4.68
CA TRP A 82 17.81 10.89 -4.74
C TRP A 82 17.64 11.69 -6.04
N ASP A 83 18.70 12.36 -6.51
CA ASP A 83 18.69 13.10 -7.78
C ASP A 83 18.55 12.15 -8.99
N ALA A 84 19.14 10.96 -8.91
CA ALA A 84 19.01 9.93 -9.94
C ALA A 84 17.59 9.33 -10.04
N LEU A 85 16.74 9.44 -9.00
CA LEU A 85 15.34 8.99 -9.04
C LEU A 85 14.44 9.92 -9.87
N SER A 86 14.87 11.15 -10.12
CA SER A 86 14.14 12.10 -10.97
C SER A 86 14.99 12.53 -12.17
N PRO A 87 15.43 11.60 -13.04
CA PRO A 87 16.28 11.93 -14.17
C PRO A 87 15.52 12.71 -15.25
N TYR A 88 14.19 12.68 -15.20
CA TYR A 88 13.33 13.35 -16.17
C TYR A 88 13.16 14.80 -15.75
N GLY A 89 13.83 15.68 -16.48
CA GLY A 89 13.46 17.09 -16.53
C GLY A 89 12.08 17.27 -17.15
N ALA A 90 11.73 18.50 -17.48
CA ALA A 90 10.51 18.76 -18.23
C ALA A 90 10.54 17.99 -19.57
N ILE A 91 9.48 17.25 -19.84
CA ILE A 91 9.23 16.57 -21.09
C ILE A 91 8.57 17.57 -22.02
N GLU A 92 9.14 17.73 -23.21
CA GLU A 92 8.55 18.56 -24.26
C GLU A 92 7.42 17.77 -24.93
N LEU A 93 6.22 18.34 -24.91
CA LEU A 93 5.04 17.82 -25.58
C LEU A 93 4.74 18.68 -26.80
N ASP A 94 4.58 18.01 -27.93
CA ASP A 94 4.03 18.64 -29.12
C ASP A 94 2.62 19.12 -28.80
N VAL A 95 2.33 20.35 -29.19
CA VAL A 95 1.01 20.95 -29.01
C VAL A 95 0.08 20.19 -29.94
N LEU A 96 -0.68 19.23 -29.41
CA LEU A 96 -1.63 18.48 -30.23
C LEU A 96 -2.59 19.49 -30.89
N PRO A 97 -2.81 19.43 -32.22
CA PRO A 97 -3.62 20.40 -32.96
C PRO A 97 -5.11 20.36 -32.60
N THR A 98 -5.52 19.52 -31.65
CA THR A 98 -6.91 19.22 -31.35
C THR A 98 -7.15 19.21 -29.85
N SER A 99 -7.54 20.34 -29.30
CA SER A 99 -8.90 20.50 -28.76
C SER A 99 -9.01 21.90 -28.20
N LYS A 100 -10.20 22.48 -28.37
CA LYS A 100 -10.56 23.84 -27.96
C LYS A 100 -9.99 24.15 -26.57
N ARG A 101 -8.97 25.00 -26.55
CA ARG A 101 -8.57 25.91 -25.47
C ARG A 101 -8.99 25.41 -24.08
N SER A 102 -8.13 24.62 -23.45
CA SER A 102 -8.15 24.51 -21.99
C SER A 102 -8.30 25.91 -21.42
N ARG A 103 -9.32 26.14 -20.59
CA ARG A 103 -9.65 27.46 -20.02
C ARG A 103 -8.53 28.01 -19.10
N HIS A 104 -7.47 27.23 -18.90
CA HIS A 104 -6.29 27.52 -18.07
C HIS A 104 -4.99 27.54 -18.90
N GLU A 105 -4.94 28.27 -20.02
CA GLU A 105 -3.68 28.51 -20.75
C GLU A 105 -2.68 29.35 -19.94
N SER A 106 -3.14 30.13 -18.96
CA SER A 106 -2.32 30.93 -18.06
C SER A 106 -1.61 30.03 -17.03
N GLY A 107 -0.43 29.53 -17.38
CA GLY A 107 0.41 28.74 -16.47
C GLY A 107 1.19 27.61 -17.12
N LEU A 108 0.98 27.34 -18.40
CA LEU A 108 1.78 26.36 -19.13
C LEU A 108 3.18 26.92 -19.38
N LEU A 109 4.19 26.19 -18.91
CA LEU A 109 5.58 26.46 -19.28
C LEU A 109 5.79 26.10 -20.74
N ARG A 110 6.45 26.98 -21.49
CA ARG A 110 6.74 26.77 -22.91
C ARG A 110 8.24 26.80 -23.16
N ALA A 111 8.69 25.92 -24.04
CA ALA A 111 10.03 25.97 -24.60
C ALA A 111 10.13 27.14 -25.60
N ASN A 112 11.36 27.50 -25.98
CA ASN A 112 11.64 28.60 -26.91
C ASN A 112 10.99 28.41 -28.29
N ASP A 113 10.69 27.17 -28.67
CA ASP A 113 10.04 26.80 -29.93
C ASP A 113 8.51 26.71 -29.83
N GLY A 114 7.92 27.06 -28.69
CA GLY A 114 6.48 27.08 -28.46
C GLY A 114 5.87 25.76 -27.97
N ARG A 115 6.65 24.68 -27.86
CA ARG A 115 6.21 23.41 -27.27
C ARG A 115 5.89 23.54 -25.78
N ILE A 116 5.03 22.67 -25.27
CA ILE A 116 4.64 22.70 -23.85
C ILE A 116 5.62 21.85 -23.06
N LEU A 117 6.11 22.40 -21.95
CA LEU A 117 6.94 21.68 -21.00
C LEU A 117 6.07 21.06 -19.91
N ALA A 118 6.07 19.74 -19.81
CA ALA A 118 5.36 18.99 -18.80
C ALA A 118 6.34 18.33 -17.83
N ILE A 119 6.13 18.51 -16.53
CA ILE A 119 6.90 17.80 -15.50
C ILE A 119 6.05 16.62 -15.04
N PRO A 120 6.56 15.38 -15.09
CA PRO A 120 5.85 14.23 -14.53
C PRO A 120 5.48 14.46 -13.06
N GLY A 121 4.25 14.11 -12.69
CA GLY A 121 3.77 14.31 -11.30
C GLY A 121 4.65 13.60 -10.26
N PHE A 122 5.13 12.39 -10.57
CA PHE A 122 6.01 11.64 -9.67
C PHE A 122 7.34 12.37 -9.40
N SER A 123 7.90 13.11 -10.37
CA SER A 123 9.14 13.89 -10.17
C SER A 123 8.94 14.96 -9.09
N ILE A 124 7.78 15.61 -9.08
CA ILE A 124 7.41 16.59 -8.05
C ILE A 124 7.28 15.90 -6.69
N GLN A 125 6.60 14.75 -6.64
CA GLN A 125 6.41 13.97 -5.40
C GLN A 125 7.76 13.53 -4.81
N MET A 126 8.66 13.00 -5.63
CA MET A 126 9.98 12.56 -5.20
C MET A 126 10.83 13.72 -4.69
N ASN A 127 10.78 14.87 -5.35
CA ASN A 127 11.45 16.07 -4.86
C ASN A 127 10.86 16.58 -3.52
N CYS A 128 9.53 16.49 -3.35
CA CYS A 128 8.87 16.81 -2.08
C CYS A 128 9.34 15.89 -0.94
N LEU A 129 9.43 14.58 -1.19
CA LEU A 129 9.95 13.61 -0.21
C LEU A 129 11.40 13.89 0.15
N LYS A 130 12.23 14.23 -0.83
CA LYS A 130 13.64 14.62 -0.60
C LYS A 130 13.73 15.85 0.30
N ILE A 131 12.92 16.88 0.06
CA ILE A 131 12.85 18.10 0.88
C ILE A 131 12.41 17.78 2.31
N LEU A 132 11.35 17.00 2.46
CA LEU A 132 10.84 16.59 3.77
C LEU A 132 11.90 15.81 4.55
N ARG A 133 12.55 14.83 3.93
CA ARG A 133 13.64 14.07 4.57
C ARG A 133 14.75 15.02 5.05
N ARG A 134 15.22 15.93 4.20
CA ARG A 134 16.26 16.90 4.59
C ARG A 134 15.82 17.73 5.79
N SER A 135 14.57 18.17 5.84
CA SER A 135 14.04 18.98 6.95
C SER A 135 14.05 18.25 8.31
N LEU A 136 14.06 16.91 8.33
CA LEU A 136 14.09 16.12 9.57
C LEU A 136 15.50 15.99 10.18
N PHE A 137 16.56 16.06 9.38
CA PHE A 137 17.95 15.90 9.82
C PHE A 137 18.69 17.23 10.05
N ASP A 138 17.96 18.32 9.94
CA ASP A 138 18.44 19.69 9.91
C ASP A 138 18.52 20.29 11.33
N GLN A 139 19.19 19.57 12.24
CA GLN A 139 19.46 20.02 13.61
C GLN A 139 20.86 20.62 13.78
N ASP A 140 21.81 20.34 12.87
CA ASP A 140 23.17 20.85 12.94
C ASP A 140 23.50 21.79 11.76
N ASP A 141 23.99 22.99 12.07
CA ASP A 141 24.45 24.04 11.12
C ASP A 141 25.61 23.58 10.19
N THR A 142 26.04 22.32 10.27
CA THR A 142 27.14 21.74 9.48
C THR A 142 26.68 21.07 8.18
N SER A 143 25.38 21.10 7.87
CA SER A 143 24.85 20.51 6.65
C SER A 143 25.39 21.22 5.39
N LEU A 144 26.00 20.45 4.47
CA LEU A 144 26.46 20.90 3.16
C LEU A 144 25.33 21.41 2.24
N TYR A 145 24.07 21.21 2.62
CA TYR A 145 22.90 21.54 1.81
C TYR A 145 22.10 22.68 2.43
N ALA A 146 21.58 23.57 1.56
CA ALA A 146 20.74 24.67 2.00
C ALA A 146 19.47 24.17 2.69
N ARG A 147 19.19 24.74 3.87
CA ARG A 147 17.99 24.49 4.65
C ARG A 147 16.74 24.83 3.84
N PRO A 148 15.79 23.89 3.66
CA PRO A 148 14.52 24.24 3.05
C PRO A 148 13.74 25.18 3.97
N SER A 149 13.10 26.19 3.39
CA SER A 149 12.23 27.06 4.18
C SER A 149 11.00 26.29 4.70
N LEU A 150 10.49 26.63 5.88
CA LEU A 150 9.26 26.02 6.41
C LEU A 150 8.10 26.11 5.41
N ARG A 151 7.98 27.25 4.72
CA ARG A 151 7.00 27.44 3.64
C ARG A 151 7.13 26.41 2.52
N THR A 152 8.37 26.07 2.12
CA THR A 152 8.62 25.04 1.09
C THR A 152 8.20 23.67 1.59
N VAL A 153 8.46 23.36 2.86
CA VAL A 153 8.06 22.11 3.50
C VAL A 153 6.53 21.99 3.53
N ASP A 154 5.82 23.04 3.94
CA ASP A 154 4.34 23.07 3.98
C ASP A 154 3.73 22.85 2.59
N GLN A 155 4.29 23.50 1.56
CA GLN A 155 3.87 23.31 0.17
C GLN A 155 4.07 21.85 -0.29
N CYS A 156 5.16 21.21 0.12
CA CYS A 156 5.43 19.81 -0.18
C CYS A 156 4.42 18.88 0.51
N ILE A 157 4.08 19.15 1.78
CA ILE A 157 3.10 18.37 2.54
C ILE A 157 1.72 18.46 1.87
N GLU A 158 1.26 19.67 1.55
CA GLU A 158 -0.04 19.84 0.89
C GLU A 158 -0.09 19.18 -0.48
N LYS A 159 1.01 19.26 -1.25
CA LYS A 159 1.08 18.60 -2.55
C LYS A 159 1.01 17.08 -2.43
N LEU A 160 1.77 16.48 -1.51
CA LEU A 160 1.73 15.04 -1.27
C LEU A 160 0.37 14.59 -0.71
N ARG A 161 -0.25 15.39 0.17
CA ARG A 161 -1.60 15.13 0.69
C ARG A 161 -2.62 15.10 -0.44
N GLN A 162 -2.61 16.10 -1.31
CA GLN A 162 -3.52 16.17 -2.45
C GLN A 162 -3.30 14.98 -3.40
N ASP A 163 -2.05 14.65 -3.72
CA ASP A 163 -1.74 13.53 -4.60
C ASP A 163 -2.15 12.20 -3.98
N LEU A 164 -1.93 12.00 -2.67
CA LEU A 164 -2.39 10.81 -1.96
C LEU A 164 -3.92 10.71 -2.00
N VAL A 165 -4.65 11.79 -1.69
CA VAL A 165 -6.12 11.79 -1.72
C VAL A 165 -6.67 11.52 -3.13
N CYS A 166 -6.03 12.06 -4.17
CA CYS A 166 -6.46 11.86 -5.56
C CYS A 166 -6.08 10.49 -6.12
N ALA A 167 -4.96 9.90 -5.68
CA ALA A 167 -4.48 8.60 -6.14
C ALA A 167 -4.93 7.44 -5.22
N PHE A 168 -5.50 7.74 -4.05
CA PHE A 168 -6.02 6.73 -3.14
C PHE A 168 -7.22 6.04 -3.77
N GLU A 169 -6.96 4.87 -4.34
CA GLU A 169 -7.99 3.88 -4.55
C GLU A 169 -8.40 3.39 -3.15
N PRO A 170 -9.67 3.50 -2.74
CA PRO A 170 -10.12 3.00 -1.44
C PRO A 170 -10.09 1.48 -1.43
N THR A 171 -8.91 0.89 -1.33
CA THR A 171 -8.75 -0.52 -1.03
C THR A 171 -9.16 -0.71 0.43
N PRO A 172 -10.22 -1.49 0.72
CA PRO A 172 -10.55 -1.85 2.09
C PRO A 172 -9.34 -2.52 2.73
N PHE A 173 -8.86 -2.00 3.86
CA PHE A 173 -7.95 -2.75 4.70
C PHE A 173 -8.78 -3.76 5.49
N LEU A 174 -8.45 -5.05 5.36
CA LEU A 174 -9.14 -6.12 6.08
C LEU A 174 -8.34 -6.43 7.34
N GLU A 175 -8.85 -5.98 8.48
CA GLU A 175 -8.34 -6.44 9.78
C GLU A 175 -9.02 -7.76 10.14
N VAL A 176 -8.25 -8.85 10.04
CA VAL A 176 -8.70 -10.15 10.53
C VAL A 176 -8.55 -10.17 12.04
N HIS A 177 -9.61 -9.79 12.75
CA HIS A 177 -9.72 -10.04 14.18
C HIS A 177 -9.86 -11.55 14.40
N ALA A 178 -8.76 -12.19 14.78
CA ALA A 178 -8.77 -13.57 15.26
C ALA A 178 -9.43 -13.64 16.65
N ASN A 179 -10.76 -13.52 16.69
CA ASN A 179 -11.51 -13.93 17.85
C ASN A 179 -11.52 -15.46 17.88
N ASN A 180 -11.00 -16.06 18.95
CA ASN A 180 -10.98 -17.50 19.21
C ASN A 180 -12.38 -18.13 19.41
N SER A 181 -13.45 -17.45 18.98
CA SER A 181 -14.84 -17.91 19.02
C SER A 181 -15.34 -18.13 17.59
N LYS A 182 -15.93 -19.31 17.36
CA LYS A 182 -16.28 -19.96 16.08
C LYS A 182 -17.22 -19.23 15.10
N GLU A 183 -17.30 -17.91 15.08
CA GLU A 183 -18.03 -17.14 14.07
C GLU A 183 -17.13 -16.08 13.46
N GLN A 184 -16.60 -16.36 12.27
CA GLN A 184 -16.03 -15.35 11.40
C GLN A 184 -17.17 -14.59 10.72
N ASN A 185 -17.81 -13.68 11.48
CA ASN A 185 -18.64 -12.67 10.86
C ASN A 185 -17.69 -11.64 10.24
N PHE A 186 -17.66 -11.61 8.92
CA PHE A 186 -16.90 -10.63 8.15
C PHE A 186 -17.64 -9.29 8.26
N VAL A 187 -17.33 -8.52 9.30
CA VAL A 187 -17.88 -7.18 9.49
C VAL A 187 -17.08 -6.25 8.59
N THR A 188 -17.62 -5.93 7.41
CA THR A 188 -17.17 -4.76 6.66
C THR A 188 -17.79 -3.53 7.31
N ASP A 189 -17.21 -3.07 8.42
CA ASP A 189 -17.59 -1.80 9.01
C ASP A 189 -16.94 -0.69 8.17
N MET A 190 -17.54 -0.43 7.01
CA MET A 190 -17.35 0.81 6.28
C MET A 190 -18.48 1.76 6.67
N ASP A 191 -18.54 2.11 7.96
CA ASP A 191 -19.18 3.36 8.37
C ASP A 191 -18.28 4.52 7.94
N ALA A 192 -18.18 4.72 6.62
CA ALA A 192 -17.79 6.00 6.07
C ALA A 192 -18.94 6.96 6.42
N PRO A 193 -18.70 8.07 7.15
CA PRO A 193 -19.74 9.06 7.34
C PRO A 193 -20.17 9.55 5.96
N ALA A 194 -21.41 9.20 5.58
CA ALA A 194 -22.09 9.70 4.40
C ALA A 194 -22.31 11.20 4.58
N GLY A 195 -21.29 12.00 4.26
CA GLY A 195 -21.38 13.44 4.44
C GLY A 195 -20.04 14.12 4.42
N PHE A 196 -19.24 13.98 3.36
CA PHE A 196 -18.33 15.04 2.91
C PHE A 196 -17.85 14.70 1.51
N LEU A 197 -18.45 15.32 0.50
CA LEU A 197 -17.84 15.79 -0.75
C LEU A 197 -18.98 16.24 -1.68
N GLN A 198 -19.62 17.35 -1.32
CA GLN A 198 -20.25 18.19 -2.32
C GLN A 198 -19.12 19.04 -2.92
N LEU A 199 -18.48 18.49 -3.96
CA LEU A 199 -17.60 19.25 -4.84
C LEU A 199 -18.51 20.04 -5.78
N ASP A 200 -18.83 21.27 -5.38
CA ASP A 200 -19.25 22.28 -6.36
C ASP A 200 -17.99 22.67 -7.15
N LEU A 201 -17.88 22.13 -8.36
CA LEU A 201 -17.02 22.59 -9.44
C LEU A 201 -17.84 23.44 -10.41
#